data_AF-Q7SHG6-F1
#
_entry.id   AF-Q7SHG6-F1
#
_cell.length_a   1.000
_cell.length_b   1.000
_cell.length_c   1.000
_cell.angle_alpha   90.00
_cell.angle_beta   90.00
_cell.angle_gamma   90.00
#
_symmetry.space_group_name_H-M   'P 1'
#
loop_
_entity.id
_entity.type
_entity.pdbx_description
1 polymer ?
#
loop_
_entity_poly.entity_id
_entity_poly.type
_entity_poly.pdbx_seq_one_letter_code
_entity_poly.pdbx_strand_id
1 'polypeptide(L)'
;MPRTTNNPVDDPRITLRLKCGIHTIFLFVMLDWTFAKVSEELLMILHDRYPNGLTFSVDAEPVPLPEGDVKIVYGIPRHPNGDLSHGWKKLKVEDEDTVESSKLADVSAVAFALVDPESYGNVTFDVTVPRLDDYDEEY
;
A
#
# COMPACT_ATOMS: atom_id res chain seq x y z
N MET A 1 -38.97 22.87 -13.69
CA MET A 1 -37.64 23.21 -14.24
C MET A 1 -36.62 22.29 -13.58
N PRO A 2 -36.03 21.31 -14.27
CA PRO A 2 -34.93 20.54 -13.72
C PRO A 2 -33.67 21.43 -13.71
N ARG A 3 -32.94 21.41 -12.60
CA ARG A 3 -31.67 22.13 -12.44
C ARG A 3 -30.58 21.39 -13.21
N THR A 4 -30.04 22.02 -14.23
CA THR A 4 -28.71 21.70 -14.78
C THR A 4 -27.68 22.21 -13.79
N THR A 5 -26.93 21.32 -13.14
CA THR A 5 -25.76 21.68 -12.34
C THR A 5 -24.57 20.89 -12.87
N ASN A 6 -23.66 21.61 -13.51
CA ASN A 6 -22.23 21.34 -13.67
C ASN A 6 -21.77 19.97 -13.17
N ASN A 7 -21.34 19.09 -14.07
CA ASN A 7 -20.41 18.03 -13.68
C ASN A 7 -19.16 18.72 -13.12
N PRO A 8 -18.82 18.58 -11.83
CA PRO A 8 -17.43 18.72 -11.45
C PRO A 8 -16.68 17.67 -12.29
N VAL A 9 -15.57 18.05 -12.90
CA VAL A 9 -14.61 17.07 -13.39
C VAL A 9 -14.32 16.18 -12.19
N ASP A 10 -14.72 14.90 -12.23
CA ASP A 10 -14.40 13.95 -11.16
C ASP A 10 -12.89 14.05 -10.92
N ASP A 11 -12.48 14.46 -9.71
CA ASP A 11 -11.06 14.60 -9.38
C ASP A 11 -10.43 13.21 -9.57
N PRO A 12 -9.54 13.01 -10.55
CA PRO A 12 -9.02 11.68 -10.88
C PRO A 12 -7.96 11.26 -9.87
N ARG A 13 -7.89 11.88 -8.70
CA ARG A 13 -6.93 11.56 -7.64
C ARG A 13 -7.60 10.71 -6.58
N ILE A 14 -6.90 9.66 -6.18
CA ILE A 14 -7.22 8.88 -5.00
C ILE A 14 -6.01 8.82 -4.07
N THR A 15 -6.26 8.56 -2.80
CA THR A 15 -5.24 8.33 -1.78
C THR A 15 -5.16 6.84 -1.51
N LEU A 16 -3.98 6.24 -1.67
CA LEU A 16 -3.72 4.88 -1.24
C LEU A 16 -3.16 4.87 0.19
N ARG A 17 -3.72 4.03 1.06
CA ARG A 17 -3.19 3.77 2.40
C ARG A 17 -2.32 2.51 2.34
N LEU A 18 -1.06 2.71 2.00
CA LEU A 18 -0.06 1.67 1.80
C LEU A 18 0.46 1.16 3.14
N LYS A 19 0.52 -0.17 3.33
CA LYS A 19 0.90 -0.82 4.59
C LYS A 19 2.01 -1.85 4.43
N CYS A 20 3.00 -1.80 5.31
CA CYS A 20 4.06 -2.81 5.47
C CYS A 20 4.64 -2.72 6.89
N GLY A 21 4.73 -3.85 7.60
CA GLY A 21 5.09 -3.86 9.01
C GLY A 21 4.16 -2.96 9.84
N ILE A 22 4.75 -2.11 10.67
CA ILE A 22 4.00 -1.08 11.42
C ILE A 22 3.74 0.19 10.61
N HIS A 23 4.31 0.30 9.39
CA HIS A 23 4.29 1.53 8.60
C HIS A 23 2.98 1.67 7.85
N THR A 24 2.46 2.90 7.86
CA THR A 24 1.36 3.32 7.00
C THR A 24 1.79 4.56 6.24
N ILE A 25 1.81 4.45 4.91
CA ILE A 25 2.20 5.52 3.99
C ILE A 25 0.95 5.94 3.21
N PHE A 26 0.65 7.23 3.20
CA PHE A 26 -0.41 7.79 2.37
C PHE A 26 0.20 8.34 1.09
N LEU A 27 -0.18 7.77 -0.05
CA LEU A 27 0.28 8.18 -1.36
C LEU A 27 -0.89 8.69 -2.18
N PHE A 28 -0.79 9.93 -2.68
CA PHE A 28 -1.72 10.46 -3.67
C PHE A 28 -1.34 9.93 -5.05
N VAL A 29 -2.28 9.31 -5.74
CA VAL A 29 -2.09 8.76 -7.08
C VAL A 29 -3.19 9.27 -8.00
N MET A 30 -2.89 9.39 -9.29
CA MET A 30 -3.91 9.65 -10.30
C MET A 30 -4.45 8.31 -10.82
N LEU A 31 -5.72 8.26 -11.21
CA LEU A 31 -6.38 7.08 -11.76
C LEU A 31 -5.71 6.57 -13.04
N ASP A 32 -5.09 7.46 -13.82
CA ASP A 32 -4.36 7.15 -15.06
C ASP A 32 -2.90 6.73 -14.85
N TRP A 33 -2.39 6.77 -13.61
CA TRP A 33 -1.05 6.27 -13.31
C TRP A 33 -1.00 4.76 -13.43
N THR A 34 0.11 4.27 -13.97
CA THR A 34 0.40 2.84 -14.01
C THR A 34 0.95 2.36 -12.66
N PHE A 35 0.84 1.07 -12.36
CA PHE A 35 1.45 0.51 -11.15
C PHE A 35 2.98 0.57 -11.15
N ALA A 36 3.63 0.61 -12.32
CA ALA A 36 5.06 0.94 -12.42
C ALA A 36 5.37 2.31 -11.77
N LYS A 37 4.59 3.34 -12.12
CA LYS A 37 4.77 4.69 -11.56
C LYS A 37 4.43 4.75 -10.07
N VAL A 38 3.35 4.07 -9.65
CA VAL A 38 3.01 3.97 -8.21
C VAL A 38 4.16 3.33 -7.42
N SER A 39 4.80 2.30 -8.00
CA SER A 39 5.94 1.61 -7.37
C SER A 39 7.18 2.50 -7.30
N GLU A 40 7.49 3.25 -8.35
CA GLU A 40 8.59 4.22 -8.37
C GLU A 40 8.42 5.29 -7.27
N GLU A 41 7.24 5.92 -7.19
CA GLU A 41 6.94 6.94 -6.18
C GLU A 41 7.00 6.36 -4.76
N LEU A 42 6.51 5.14 -4.55
CA LEU A 42 6.62 4.46 -3.27
C LEU A 42 8.09 4.17 -2.91
N LEU A 43 8.90 3.65 -3.83
CA LEU A 43 10.33 3.39 -3.58
C LEU A 43 11.08 4.68 -3.23
N MET A 44 10.80 5.79 -3.93
CA MET A 44 11.39 7.09 -3.61
C MET A 44 11.06 7.53 -2.17
N ILE A 45 9.80 7.39 -1.75
CA ILE A 45 9.38 7.69 -0.37
C ILE A 45 10.07 6.78 0.62
N LEU A 46 10.20 5.49 0.30
CA LEU A 46 10.86 4.51 1.16
C LEU A 46 12.32 4.88 1.38
N HIS A 47 13.07 5.20 0.34
CA HIS A 47 14.47 5.59 0.45
C HIS A 47 14.68 6.93 1.19
N ASP A 48 13.80 7.92 0.96
CA ASP A 48 13.91 9.24 1.59
C ASP A 48 13.57 9.21 3.07
N ARG A 49 12.46 8.53 3.44
CA ARG A 49 11.93 8.58 4.81
C ARG A 49 12.36 7.41 5.69
N TYR A 50 12.74 6.29 5.10
CA TYR A 50 13.13 5.09 5.81
C TYR A 50 14.54 4.63 5.37
N PRO A 51 15.57 5.50 5.53
CA PRO A 51 16.92 5.21 5.06
C PRO A 51 17.56 4.00 5.77
N ASN A 52 17.09 3.67 6.97
CA ASN A 52 17.53 2.49 7.74
C ASN A 52 16.65 1.25 7.47
N GLY A 53 15.62 1.36 6.64
CA GLY A 53 14.68 0.28 6.36
C GLY A 53 13.37 0.34 7.15
N LEU A 54 12.61 -0.75 7.06
CA LEU A 54 11.25 -0.88 7.59
C LEU A 54 11.21 -1.77 8.84
N THR A 55 10.65 -1.24 9.92
CA THR A 55 10.29 -1.96 11.15
C THR A 55 8.98 -2.76 11.03
N PHE A 56 8.95 -3.98 11.59
CA PHE A 56 7.79 -4.87 11.52
C PHE A 56 7.05 -5.06 12.87
N SER A 57 7.67 -4.73 13.99
CA SER A 57 7.04 -4.66 15.32
C SER A 57 7.70 -3.57 16.15
N VAL A 58 7.04 -3.11 17.22
CA VAL A 58 7.49 -1.95 18.04
C VAL A 58 8.95 -2.11 18.53
N ASP A 59 9.34 -3.34 18.88
CA ASP A 59 10.67 -3.63 19.45
C ASP A 59 11.65 -4.27 18.45
N ALA A 60 11.29 -4.37 17.16
CA ALA A 60 12.15 -4.95 16.15
C ALA A 60 13.13 -3.93 15.55
N GLU A 61 14.35 -4.37 15.28
CA GLU A 61 15.27 -3.60 14.46
C GLU A 61 14.71 -3.41 13.03
N PRO A 62 14.93 -2.24 12.40
CA PRO A 62 14.53 -2.02 11.02
C PRO A 62 15.18 -3.03 10.06
N VAL A 63 14.38 -3.61 9.16
CA VAL A 63 14.88 -4.44 8.06
C VAL A 63 15.27 -3.52 6.91
N PRO A 64 16.54 -3.49 6.47
CA PRO A 64 16.98 -2.65 5.36
C PRO A 64 16.15 -2.87 4.09
N LEU A 65 15.96 -1.81 3.32
CA LEU A 65 15.39 -1.94 1.97
C LEU A 65 16.34 -2.77 1.10
N PRO A 66 15.84 -3.67 0.23
CA PRO A 66 16.70 -4.46 -0.62
C PRO A 66 17.51 -3.56 -1.56
N GLU A 67 18.76 -3.92 -1.80
CA GLU A 67 19.63 -3.23 -2.77
C GLU A 67 19.39 -3.76 -4.19
N GLY A 68 19.42 -2.88 -5.18
CA GLY A 68 19.33 -3.26 -6.60
C GLY A 68 17.92 -3.16 -7.18
N ASP A 69 17.62 -4.04 -8.13
CA ASP A 69 16.32 -4.06 -8.81
C ASP A 69 15.29 -4.78 -7.94
N VAL A 70 14.22 -4.08 -7.58
CA VAL A 70 13.21 -4.54 -6.62
C VAL A 70 11.84 -4.36 -7.24
N LYS A 71 11.04 -5.43 -7.19
CA LYS A 71 9.62 -5.37 -7.57
C LYS A 71 8.76 -5.15 -6.35
N ILE A 72 7.79 -4.23 -6.44
CA ILE A 72 6.74 -4.10 -5.43
C ILE A 72 5.56 -4.95 -5.85
N VAL A 73 5.08 -5.79 -4.92
CA VAL A 73 3.82 -6.51 -5.08
C VAL A 73 2.79 -5.94 -4.12
N TYR A 74 1.56 -5.82 -4.59
CA TYR A 74 0.45 -5.22 -3.85
C TYR A 74 -0.55 -6.27 -3.35
N GLY A 75 -1.16 -6.00 -2.21
CA GLY A 75 -2.17 -6.83 -1.58
C GLY A 75 -3.38 -6.02 -1.14
N ILE A 76 -4.56 -6.62 -1.20
CA ILE A 76 -5.79 -6.03 -0.67
C ILE A 76 -6.33 -6.90 0.48
N PRO A 77 -7.10 -6.34 1.43
CA PRO A 77 -7.67 -7.10 2.52
C PRO A 77 -8.48 -8.30 2.00
N ARG A 78 -8.37 -9.44 2.67
CA ARG A 78 -9.17 -10.63 2.33
C ARG A 78 -10.66 -10.39 2.58
N HIS A 79 -10.96 -9.71 3.69
CA HIS A 79 -12.33 -9.44 4.10
C HIS A 79 -12.83 -8.09 3.54
N PRO A 80 -14.03 -8.05 2.95
CA PRO A 80 -14.55 -6.86 2.26
C PRO A 80 -15.00 -5.74 3.20
N ASN A 81 -15.13 -6.01 4.49
CA ASN A 81 -15.51 -5.01 5.51
C ASN A 81 -14.31 -4.14 5.95
N GLY A 82 -13.13 -4.32 5.36
CA GLY A 82 -11.92 -3.57 5.72
C GLY A 82 -11.22 -4.07 6.98
N ASP A 83 -11.60 -5.24 7.51
CA ASP A 83 -10.87 -5.88 8.60
C ASP A 83 -9.50 -6.36 8.10
N LEU A 84 -8.45 -5.72 8.64
CA LEU A 84 -7.06 -5.99 8.28
C LEU A 84 -6.50 -7.21 9.01
N SER A 85 -7.18 -7.73 10.04
CA SER A 85 -6.71 -8.84 10.87
C SER A 85 -6.80 -10.20 10.17
N HIS A 86 -7.64 -10.31 9.15
CA HIS A 86 -7.80 -11.54 8.35
C HIS A 86 -6.78 -11.70 7.23
N GLY A 87 -5.75 -10.85 7.22
CA GLY A 87 -4.66 -10.89 6.26
C GLY A 87 -5.05 -10.43 4.86
N TRP A 88 -4.14 -10.69 3.93
CA TRP A 88 -4.12 -10.03 2.62
C TRP A 88 -4.17 -11.06 1.49
N LYS A 89 -4.73 -10.66 0.35
CA LYS A 89 -4.67 -11.39 -0.92
C LYS A 89 -3.95 -10.53 -1.93
N LYS A 90 -3.10 -11.16 -2.77
CA LYS A 90 -2.40 -10.47 -3.85
C LYS A 90 -3.39 -9.74 -4.75
N LEU A 91 -3.15 -8.46 -4.97
CA LEU A 91 -3.82 -7.65 -5.98
C LEU A 91 -3.27 -8.08 -7.34
N LYS A 92 -4.16 -8.42 -8.27
CA LYS A 92 -3.79 -8.84 -9.62
C LYS A 92 -3.62 -7.62 -10.50
N VAL A 93 -2.42 -7.05 -10.48
CA VAL A 93 -2.01 -5.91 -11.30
C VAL A 93 -0.62 -6.17 -11.83
N GLU A 94 -0.40 -5.81 -13.08
CA GLU A 94 0.90 -5.76 -13.74
C GLU A 94 1.40 -4.31 -13.84
N ASP A 95 2.63 -4.13 -14.29
CA ASP A 95 3.32 -2.83 -14.22
C ASP A 95 2.66 -1.78 -15.14
N GLU A 96 2.05 -2.19 -16.24
CA GLU A 96 1.32 -1.34 -17.19
C GLU A 96 -0.15 -1.09 -16.81
N ASP A 97 -0.70 -1.85 -15.84
CA ASP A 97 -2.08 -1.64 -15.40
C ASP A 97 -2.23 -0.27 -14.73
N THR A 98 -3.35 0.39 -14.98
CA THR A 98 -3.65 1.67 -14.35
C THR A 98 -4.29 1.49 -12.97
N VAL A 99 -4.17 2.49 -12.11
CA VAL A 99 -4.89 2.51 -10.83
C VAL A 99 -6.41 2.34 -11.04
N GLU A 100 -6.97 2.96 -12.09
CA GLU A 100 -8.39 2.80 -12.44
C GLU A 100 -8.78 1.33 -12.70
N SER A 101 -7.94 0.55 -13.40
CA SER A 101 -8.25 -0.84 -13.75
C SER A 101 -8.32 -1.76 -12.53
N SER A 102 -7.61 -1.40 -11.45
CA SER A 102 -7.56 -2.15 -10.19
C SER A 102 -8.81 -2.01 -9.32
N LYS A 103 -9.70 -1.05 -9.63
CA LYS A 103 -10.93 -0.75 -8.87
C LYS A 103 -10.70 -0.42 -7.39
N LEU A 104 -9.51 0.07 -7.05
CA LEU A 104 -9.24 0.60 -5.72
C LEU A 104 -10.05 1.87 -5.50
N ALA A 105 -10.73 1.95 -4.35
CA ALA A 105 -11.44 3.15 -3.94
C ALA A 105 -10.50 4.13 -3.21
N ASP A 106 -10.89 5.39 -3.10
CA ASP A 106 -10.17 6.36 -2.29
C ASP A 106 -9.99 5.89 -0.84
N VAL A 107 -8.81 6.14 -0.29
CA VAL A 107 -8.35 5.73 1.05
C VAL A 107 -8.34 4.19 1.26
N SER A 108 -8.32 3.40 0.18
CA SER A 108 -8.23 1.94 0.27
C SER A 108 -6.94 1.50 0.97
N ALA A 109 -7.08 0.51 1.87
CA ALA A 109 -5.95 -0.16 2.46
C ALA A 109 -5.30 -1.09 1.44
N VAL A 110 -4.02 -0.91 1.20
CA VAL A 110 -3.24 -1.73 0.27
C VAL A 110 -1.97 -2.15 0.98
N ALA A 111 -1.73 -3.45 1.14
CA ALA A 111 -0.44 -3.94 1.60
C ALA A 111 0.57 -3.90 0.46
N PHE A 112 1.84 -3.73 0.78
CA PHE A 112 2.92 -3.89 -0.18
C PHE A 112 4.05 -4.76 0.38
N ALA A 113 4.77 -5.41 -0.51
CA ALA A 113 5.97 -6.18 -0.20
C ALA A 113 7.02 -5.91 -1.28
N LEU A 114 8.28 -5.74 -0.85
CA LEU A 114 9.43 -5.62 -1.73
C LEU A 114 9.98 -7.03 -1.98
N VAL A 115 10.06 -7.44 -3.25
CA VAL A 115 10.52 -8.78 -3.63
C VAL A 115 11.54 -8.70 -4.76
N ASP A 116 12.39 -9.73 -4.81
CA ASP A 116 13.24 -9.98 -5.97
C ASP A 116 12.34 -10.26 -7.21
N PRO A 117 12.63 -9.65 -8.38
CA PRO A 117 11.91 -9.88 -9.63
C PRO A 117 11.77 -11.36 -10.02
N GLU A 118 12.64 -12.25 -9.57
CA GLU A 118 12.59 -13.69 -9.86
C GLU A 118 11.69 -14.48 -8.88
N SER A 119 11.25 -13.87 -7.77
CA SER A 119 10.55 -14.55 -6.66
C SER A 119 9.11 -14.07 -6.38
N TYR A 120 8.52 -13.25 -7.24
CA TYR A 120 7.21 -12.58 -7.05
C TYR A 120 5.95 -13.48 -7.01
N GLY A 121 6.11 -14.80 -7.16
CA GLY A 121 5.01 -15.77 -7.29
C GLY A 121 4.30 -16.13 -5.99
N ASN A 122 5.01 -16.17 -4.86
CA ASN A 122 4.48 -16.60 -3.56
C ASN A 122 4.78 -15.57 -2.46
N VAL A 123 4.24 -14.36 -2.62
CA VAL A 123 4.47 -13.25 -1.69
C VAL A 123 3.51 -13.32 -0.50
N THR A 124 4.05 -13.07 0.68
CA THR A 124 3.29 -12.80 1.91
C THR A 124 3.34 -11.31 2.22
N PHE A 125 2.26 -10.80 2.82
CA PHE A 125 2.18 -9.40 3.22
C PHE A 125 2.25 -9.31 4.73
N ASP A 126 3.39 -8.89 5.23
CA ASP A 126 3.60 -8.66 6.66
C ASP A 126 3.09 -7.27 7.00
N VAL A 127 1.89 -7.21 7.59
CA VAL A 127 1.28 -5.97 8.08
C VAL A 127 0.88 -6.17 9.52
N THR A 128 1.40 -5.30 10.37
CA THR A 128 1.07 -5.28 11.79
C THR A 128 -0.16 -4.41 11.98
N VAL A 129 -1.20 -5.01 12.55
CA VAL A 129 -2.44 -4.33 12.92
C VAL A 129 -2.38 -4.08 14.42
N PRO A 130 -2.28 -2.81 14.87
CA PRO A 130 -2.23 -2.50 16.29
C PRO A 130 -3.48 -3.03 16.99
N ARG A 131 -3.32 -3.71 18.12
CA ARG A 131 -4.45 -4.08 19.00
C ARG A 131 -4.49 -3.12 20.17
N LEU A 132 -5.70 -2.78 20.63
CA LEU A 132 -5.88 -1.88 21.78
C LEU A 132 -5.21 -2.45 23.04
N ASP A 133 -5.22 -3.78 23.19
CA ASP A 133 -4.57 -4.49 24.30
C ASP A 133 -3.04 -4.33 24.31
N ASP A 134 -2.43 -3.93 23.19
CA ASP A 134 -0.98 -3.65 23.10
C ASP A 134 -0.60 -2.31 23.77
N TYR A 135 -1.59 -1.52 24.23
CA TYR A 135 -1.40 -0.20 24.86
C TYR A 135 -1.73 -0.16 26.37
N ASP A 136 -2.03 -1.31 26.99
CA ASP A 136 -2.49 -1.39 28.39
C ASP A 136 -1.39 -1.70 29.43
N GLU A 137 -0.10 -1.66 29.06
CA GLU A 137 1.02 -1.86 30.00
C GLU A 137 1.96 -0.64 30.06
N GLU A 138 1.55 0.41 30.78
CA GLU A 138 2.42 1.25 31.66
C GLU A 138 1.62 2.43 32.22
N TYR A 139 1.09 2.27 33.44
CA TYR A 139 0.70 3.37 34.35
C TYR A 139 1.12 3.05 35.78
#